data_AF-A0A8T3X7N7-F1
#
_entry.id   AF-A0A8T3X7N7-F1
#
_cell.length_a   1.000
_cell.length_b   1.000
_cell.length_c   1.000
_cell.angle_alpha   90.00
_cell.angle_beta   90.00
_cell.angle_gamma   90.00
#
_symmetry.space_group_name_H-M   'P 1'
#
loop_
_entity.id
_entity.type
_entity.pdbx_description
1 polymer ?
#
loop_
_entity_poly.entity_id
_entity_poly.type
_entity_poly.pdbx_seq_one_letter_code
_entity_poly.pdbx_strand_id
1 'polypeptide(L)'
;MLSNAFSLGKPRLVVFDFEGTLLDGETMEHIGRYAGQEAYMKEVTRAGMEGKICFEESLRARVEKIKHLTRDQILRAVDDISLMPNAKKTLERVKEDYAIAVVTGGLDFIVEHLVRKNGLYADVVFATGTVFGGQHIETVYPSN
;
A
#
# COMPACT_ATOMS: atom_id res chain seq x y z
N MET A 1 26.06 -12.80 12.80
CA MET A 1 25.76 -12.77 11.35
C MET A 1 24.58 -13.70 11.11
N LEU A 2 23.49 -13.21 10.52
CA LEU A 2 22.44 -14.06 9.98
C LEU A 2 22.81 -14.41 8.53
N SER A 3 22.58 -15.66 8.11
CA SER A 3 23.14 -16.21 6.88
C SER A 3 22.24 -15.97 5.66
N ASN A 4 22.70 -15.12 4.73
CA ASN A 4 22.07 -14.91 3.41
C ASN A 4 22.37 -16.08 2.44
N ALA A 5 21.79 -17.25 2.68
CA ALA A 5 22.02 -18.46 1.88
C ALA A 5 20.73 -19.03 1.26
N PHE A 6 20.14 -18.29 0.32
CA PHE A 6 19.13 -18.86 -0.58
C PHE A 6 19.82 -19.65 -1.71
N SER A 7 19.73 -20.99 -1.66
CA SER A 7 20.28 -21.85 -2.70
C SER A 7 19.37 -21.95 -3.93
N LEU A 8 19.90 -21.62 -5.11
CA LEU A 8 19.17 -21.64 -6.36
C LEU A 8 19.12 -23.04 -7.00
N GLY A 9 18.06 -23.81 -6.69
CA GLY A 9 17.33 -24.52 -7.76
C GLY A 9 16.32 -23.61 -8.47
N LYS A 10 15.96 -22.49 -7.84
CA LYS A 10 14.81 -21.66 -8.24
C LYS A 10 13.94 -21.26 -7.04
N PRO A 11 14.45 -20.58 -5.99
CA PRO A 11 13.66 -19.55 -5.32
C PRO A 11 13.33 -18.49 -6.38
N ARG A 12 12.19 -18.69 -7.06
CA ARG A 12 11.63 -17.76 -8.03
C ARG A 12 10.83 -16.75 -7.22
N LEU A 13 11.01 -15.45 -7.48
CA LEU A 13 10.30 -14.39 -6.78
C LEU A 13 9.36 -13.70 -7.78
N VAL A 14 8.10 -13.52 -7.41
CA VAL A 14 7.22 -12.55 -8.06
C VAL A 14 7.03 -11.39 -7.09
N VAL A 15 7.23 -10.17 -7.59
CA VAL A 15 6.94 -8.94 -6.85
C VAL A 15 5.69 -8.32 -7.46
N PHE A 16 4.70 -8.03 -6.63
CA PHE A 16 3.50 -7.29 -7.00
C PHE A 16 3.54 -5.90 -6.37
N ASP A 17 3.05 -4.89 -7.09
CA ASP A 17 2.50 -3.70 -6.44
C ASP A 17 1.12 -4.05 -5.86
N PHE A 18 0.56 -3.17 -5.04
CA PHE A 18 -0.70 -3.38 -4.34
C PHE A 18 -1.84 -2.58 -4.97
N GLU A 19 -1.74 -1.26 -4.94
CA GLU A 19 -2.72 -0.34 -5.53
C GLU A 19 -2.69 -0.46 -7.07
N GLY A 20 -3.86 -0.40 -7.71
CA GLY A 20 -4.03 -0.65 -9.15
C GLY A 20 -3.60 -2.04 -9.68
N THR A 21 -3.13 -2.96 -8.82
CA THR A 21 -2.52 -4.25 -9.22
C THR A 21 -3.13 -5.47 -8.53
N LEU A 22 -3.21 -5.46 -7.20
CA LEU A 22 -3.92 -6.46 -6.39
C LEU A 22 -5.24 -5.90 -5.84
N LEU A 23 -5.30 -4.58 -5.66
CA LEU A 23 -6.44 -3.81 -5.20
C LEU A 23 -7.03 -3.00 -6.37
N ASP A 24 -8.36 -2.94 -6.48
CA ASP A 24 -9.09 -2.17 -7.49
C ASP A 24 -9.28 -0.71 -7.05
N GLY A 25 -8.16 0.03 -7.03
CA GLY A 25 -8.15 1.47 -6.76
C GLY A 25 -6.96 1.96 -5.94
N GLU A 26 -7.02 3.25 -5.63
CA GLU A 26 -6.03 4.03 -4.88
C GLU A 26 -6.59 4.34 -3.48
N THR A 27 -5.93 3.85 -2.43
CA THR A 27 -6.39 4.01 -1.04
C THR A 27 -6.43 5.48 -0.64
N MET A 28 -5.43 6.27 -1.02
CA MET A 28 -5.38 7.71 -0.73
C MET A 28 -6.51 8.49 -1.40
N GLU A 29 -7.02 8.06 -2.56
CA GLU A 29 -8.20 8.69 -3.17
C GLU A 29 -9.50 8.35 -2.45
N HIS A 30 -9.64 7.11 -1.96
CA HIS A 30 -10.78 6.69 -1.15
C HIS A 30 -10.84 7.42 0.20
N ILE A 31 -9.70 7.55 0.89
CA ILE A 31 -9.59 8.37 2.11
C ILE A 31 -9.86 9.85 1.78
N GLY A 32 -9.37 10.32 0.62
CA GLY A 32 -9.71 11.64 0.07
C GLY A 32 -11.21 11.86 -0.05
N ARG A 33 -11.95 10.93 -0.66
CA ARG A 33 -13.41 10.98 -0.78
C ARG A 33 -14.10 11.05 0.58
N TYR A 34 -13.69 10.19 1.51
CA TYR A 34 -14.20 10.20 2.89
C TYR A 34 -13.96 11.55 3.60
N ALA A 35 -12.83 12.20 3.34
CA ALA A 35 -12.44 13.50 3.91
C ALA A 35 -12.97 14.73 3.12
N GLY A 36 -13.69 14.55 2.01
CA GLY A 36 -14.08 15.66 1.12
C GLY A 36 -12.92 16.31 0.34
N GLN A 37 -11.80 15.59 0.17
CA GLN A 37 -10.56 16.01 -0.50
C GLN A 37 -10.28 15.26 -1.83
N GLU A 38 -11.24 14.51 -2.37
CA GLU A 38 -11.05 13.62 -3.54
C GLU A 38 -10.37 14.29 -4.74
N ALA A 39 -10.78 15.51 -5.10
CA ALA A 39 -10.21 16.24 -6.23
C ALA A 39 -8.70 16.52 -6.05
N TYR A 40 -8.30 16.92 -4.83
CA TYR A 40 -6.89 17.16 -4.49
C TYR A 40 -6.08 15.87 -4.50
N MET A 41 -6.63 14.77 -3.96
CA MET A 41 -5.94 13.47 -3.97
C MET A 41 -5.68 12.99 -5.39
N LYS A 42 -6.69 13.06 -6.28
CA LYS A 42 -6.56 12.73 -7.70
C LYS A 42 -5.51 13.57 -8.42
N GLU A 43 -5.49 14.87 -8.17
CA GLU A 43 -4.50 15.77 -8.76
C GLU A 43 -3.07 15.42 -8.35
N VAL A 44 -2.83 15.22 -7.05
CA VAL A 44 -1.49 14.97 -6.49
C VAL A 44 -1.01 13.54 -6.74
N THR A 45 -1.90 12.55 -6.74
CA THR A 45 -1.59 11.17 -7.17
C THR A 45 -1.18 11.15 -8.64
N ARG A 46 -1.99 11.74 -9.54
CA ARG A 46 -1.66 11.85 -10.97
C ARG A 46 -0.35 12.60 -11.21
N ALA A 47 -0.11 13.71 -10.52
CA ALA A 47 1.15 14.46 -10.66
C ALA A 47 2.39 13.64 -10.22
N GLY A 48 2.26 12.81 -9.18
CA GLY A 48 3.31 11.88 -8.77
C GLY A 48 3.55 10.76 -9.78
N MET A 49 2.49 10.13 -10.30
CA MET A 49 2.58 9.08 -11.32
C MET A 49 3.13 9.60 -12.66
N GLU A 50 2.84 10.85 -13.02
CA GLU A 50 3.41 11.55 -14.18
C GLU A 50 4.87 12.02 -13.95
N GLY A 51 5.45 11.79 -12.77
CA GLY A 51 6.82 12.20 -12.43
C GLY A 51 7.03 13.71 -12.30
N LYS A 52 5.96 14.50 -12.13
CA LYS A 52 6.02 15.97 -12.03
C LYS A 52 6.41 16.49 -10.64
N ILE A 53 6.19 15.65 -9.62
CA ILE A 53 6.63 15.82 -8.23
C ILE A 53 7.19 14.48 -7.78
N CYS A 54 8.12 14.47 -6.82
CA CYS A 54 8.67 13.18 -6.37
C CYS A 54 7.65 12.42 -5.49
N PHE A 55 7.85 11.11 -5.35
CA PHE A 55 6.97 10.24 -4.57
C PHE A 55 6.81 10.72 -3.11
N GLU A 56 7.90 11.12 -2.46
CA GLU A 56 7.87 11.61 -1.07
C GLU A 56 7.03 12.89 -0.93
N GLU A 57 7.24 13.88 -1.81
CA GLU A 57 6.46 15.11 -1.83
C GLU A 57 4.97 14.82 -2.06
N SER A 58 4.65 13.98 -3.04
CA SER A 58 3.27 13.57 -3.36
C SER A 58 2.61 12.87 -2.17
N LEU A 59 3.30 11.93 -1.51
CA LEU A 59 2.73 11.19 -0.38
C LEU A 59 2.57 12.09 0.85
N ARG A 60 3.60 12.88 1.19
CA ARG A 60 3.56 13.84 2.32
C ARG A 60 2.41 14.83 2.14
N ALA A 61 2.27 15.43 0.95
CA ALA A 61 1.20 16.37 0.63
C ALA A 61 -0.22 15.76 0.75
N ARG A 62 -0.39 14.50 0.34
CA ARG A 62 -1.66 13.76 0.51
C ARG A 62 -1.93 13.41 1.98
N VAL A 63 -0.91 12.97 2.73
CA VAL A 63 -1.06 12.61 4.15
C VAL A 63 -1.42 13.83 5.01
N GLU A 64 -0.87 15.02 4.74
CA GLU A 64 -1.27 16.26 5.45
C GLU A 64 -2.79 16.52 5.38
N LYS A 65 -3.44 16.21 4.26
CA LYS A 65 -4.90 16.42 4.11
C LYS A 65 -5.76 15.53 4.99
N ILE A 66 -5.23 14.39 5.45
CA ILE A 66 -5.98 13.39 6.22
C ILE A 66 -5.56 13.30 7.69
N LYS A 67 -4.62 14.14 8.15
CA LYS A 67 -4.15 14.15 9.55
C LYS A 67 -5.23 14.35 10.61
N HIS A 68 -6.38 14.91 10.24
CA HIS A 68 -7.52 15.10 11.14
C HIS A 68 -8.38 13.83 11.31
N LEU A 69 -8.10 12.75 10.56
CA LEU A 69 -8.79 11.47 10.67
C LEU A 69 -8.07 10.53 11.64
N THR A 70 -8.85 9.85 12.47
CA THR A 70 -8.36 8.72 13.28
C THR A 70 -8.04 7.49 12.41
N ARG A 71 -7.18 6.60 12.91
CA ARG A 71 -6.86 5.30 12.29
C ARG A 71 -8.12 4.54 11.85
N ASP A 72 -9.14 4.47 12.71
CA ASP A 72 -10.39 3.75 12.43
C ASP A 72 -11.27 4.45 11.38
N GLN A 73 -11.15 5.77 11.19
CA GLN A 73 -11.80 6.46 10.08
C GLN A 73 -11.08 6.17 8.76
N ILE A 74 -9.74 6.17 8.78
CA ILE A 74 -8.93 5.82 7.60
C ILE A 74 -9.20 4.37 7.17
N LEU A 75 -9.20 3.41 8.11
CA LEU A 75 -9.50 2.00 7.81
C LEU A 75 -10.93 1.81 7.29
N ARG A 76 -11.92 2.55 7.81
CA ARG A 76 -13.30 2.53 7.27
C ARG A 76 -13.40 3.14 5.88
N ALA A 77 -12.59 4.14 5.55
CA ALA A 77 -12.62 4.81 4.25
C ALA A 77 -12.11 3.94 3.08
N VAL A 78 -11.26 2.95 3.38
CA VAL A 78 -10.68 2.01 2.40
C VAL A 78 -11.37 0.64 2.40
N ASP A 79 -12.35 0.45 3.28
CA ASP A 79 -12.86 -0.88 3.61
C ASP A 79 -13.74 -1.48 2.51
N ASP A 80 -14.28 -0.65 1.61
CA ASP A 80 -15.12 -1.05 0.48
C ASP A 80 -14.34 -1.30 -0.83
N ILE A 81 -13.02 -1.04 -0.84
CA ILE A 81 -12.20 -1.22 -2.04
C ILE A 81 -12.12 -2.71 -2.39
N SER A 82 -12.51 -3.04 -3.62
CA SER A 82 -12.51 -4.41 -4.13
C SER A 82 -11.09 -4.87 -4.48
N LEU A 83 -10.89 -6.19 -4.59
CA LEU A 83 -9.68 -6.74 -5.20
C LEU A 83 -9.74 -6.62 -6.73
N MET A 84 -8.57 -6.53 -7.37
CA MET A 84 -8.44 -6.74 -8.81
C MET A 84 -9.01 -8.12 -9.20
N PRO A 85 -9.71 -8.24 -10.35
CA PRO A 85 -10.26 -9.51 -10.81
C PRO A 85 -9.22 -10.64 -10.85
N ASN A 86 -9.53 -11.74 -10.18
CA ASN A 86 -8.66 -12.90 -9.97
C ASN A 86 -7.38 -12.67 -9.14
N ALA A 87 -7.12 -11.49 -8.55
CA ALA A 87 -5.90 -11.24 -7.75
C ALA A 87 -5.61 -12.35 -6.73
N LYS A 88 -6.61 -12.76 -5.94
CA LYS A 88 -6.49 -13.88 -5.00
C LYS A 88 -6.10 -15.20 -5.66
N LYS A 89 -6.75 -15.58 -6.78
CA LYS A 89 -6.43 -16.80 -7.53
C LYS A 89 -5.03 -16.77 -8.13
N THR A 90 -4.59 -15.59 -8.58
CA THR A 90 -3.23 -15.37 -9.09
C THR A 90 -2.21 -15.62 -7.99
N LEU A 91 -2.38 -15.04 -6.79
CA LEU A 91 -1.50 -15.30 -5.64
C LEU A 91 -1.55 -16.77 -5.20
N GLU A 92 -2.75 -17.38 -5.19
CA GLU A 92 -2.93 -18.81 -4.87
C GLU A 92 -2.23 -19.76 -5.84
N ARG A 93 -2.13 -19.41 -7.12
CA ARG A 93 -1.37 -20.19 -8.12
C ARG A 93 0.12 -19.87 -8.11
N VAL A 94 0.51 -18.61 -7.93
CA VAL A 94 1.92 -18.18 -7.96
C VAL A 94 2.69 -18.77 -6.77
N LYS A 95 2.08 -18.83 -5.57
CA LYS A 95 2.72 -19.40 -4.36
C LYS A 95 3.08 -20.89 -4.45
N GLU A 96 2.59 -21.61 -5.46
CA GLU A 96 2.92 -23.03 -5.67
C GLU A 96 4.34 -23.21 -6.24
N ASP A 97 4.84 -22.22 -6.99
CA ASP A 97 6.11 -22.27 -7.73
C ASP A 97 7.07 -21.11 -7.38
N TYR A 98 6.59 -20.07 -6.67
CA TYR A 98 7.30 -18.80 -6.44
C TYR A 98 7.06 -18.29 -5.01
N ALA A 99 8.05 -17.63 -4.42
CA ALA A 99 7.82 -16.70 -3.32
C ALA A 99 7.14 -15.42 -3.83
N ILE A 100 6.31 -14.80 -3.00
CA ILE A 100 5.53 -13.61 -3.29
C ILE A 100 5.98 -12.47 -2.39
N ALA A 101 6.47 -11.39 -2.99
CA ALA A 101 6.63 -10.11 -2.31
C ALA A 101 5.55 -9.13 -2.79
N VAL A 102 5.04 -8.30 -1.88
CA VAL A 102 4.34 -7.06 -2.21
C VAL A 102 5.30 -5.90 -1.92
N VAL A 103 5.48 -4.99 -2.88
CA VAL A 103 6.26 -3.76 -2.72
C VAL A 103 5.40 -2.62 -3.23
N THR A 104 4.99 -1.72 -2.34
CA THR A 104 4.03 -0.67 -2.67
C THR A 104 4.33 0.66 -1.97
N GLY A 105 3.86 1.76 -2.55
CA GLY A 105 3.90 3.08 -1.94
C GLY A 105 2.84 3.30 -0.85
N GLY A 106 1.82 2.42 -0.79
CA GLY A 106 0.73 2.48 0.18
C GLY A 106 1.19 2.45 1.64
N LEU A 107 0.31 2.88 2.55
CA LEU A 107 0.60 2.99 3.98
C LEU A 107 0.51 1.63 4.67
N ASP A 108 1.56 1.26 5.42
CA ASP A 108 1.76 -0.05 6.04
C ASP A 108 0.52 -0.65 6.74
N PHE A 109 -0.12 0.10 7.63
CA PHE A 109 -1.30 -0.36 8.39
C PHE A 109 -2.55 -0.57 7.52
N ILE A 110 -2.64 0.13 6.38
CA ILE A 110 -3.73 -0.03 5.41
C ILE A 110 -3.49 -1.29 4.59
N VAL A 111 -2.27 -1.47 4.08
CA VAL A 111 -1.88 -2.66 3.31
C VAL A 111 -2.05 -3.91 4.17
N GLU A 112 -1.60 -3.88 5.44
CA GLU A 112 -1.81 -4.99 6.38
C GLU A 112 -3.29 -5.30 6.60
N HIS A 113 -4.11 -4.27 6.85
CA HIS A 113 -5.56 -4.42 7.06
C HIS A 113 -6.23 -5.05 5.84
N LEU A 114 -5.98 -4.53 4.64
CA LEU A 114 -6.60 -5.01 3.40
C LEU A 114 -6.11 -6.40 2.99
N VAL A 115 -4.83 -6.73 3.22
CA VAL A 115 -4.28 -8.09 3.03
C VAL A 115 -4.97 -9.09 3.96
N ARG A 116 -5.06 -8.78 5.26
CA ARG A 116 -5.72 -9.64 6.27
C ARG A 116 -7.20 -9.81 5.95
N LYS A 117 -7.92 -8.70 5.71
CA LYS A 117 -9.37 -8.68 5.43
C LYS A 117 -9.75 -9.55 4.24
N ASN A 118 -9.02 -9.42 3.13
CA ASN A 118 -9.31 -10.14 1.90
C ASN A 118 -8.73 -11.58 1.88
N GLY A 119 -7.94 -11.94 2.89
CA GLY A 119 -7.22 -13.21 2.94
C GLY A 119 -6.28 -13.38 1.74
N LEU A 120 -5.50 -12.34 1.44
CA LEU A 120 -4.41 -12.39 0.47
C LEU A 120 -3.18 -13.05 1.12
N TYR A 121 -2.31 -13.62 0.29
CA TYR A 121 -1.05 -14.22 0.72
C TYR A 121 0.13 -13.50 0.09
N ALA A 122 1.12 -13.15 0.91
CA ALA A 122 2.46 -12.75 0.49
C ALA A 122 3.45 -13.22 1.56
N ASP A 123 4.63 -13.68 1.15
CA ASP A 123 5.72 -14.08 2.06
C ASP A 123 6.38 -12.86 2.72
N VAL A 124 6.37 -11.72 2.03
CA VAL A 124 6.87 -10.44 2.55
C VAL A 124 6.08 -9.26 1.97
N VAL A 125 5.88 -8.21 2.77
CA VAL A 125 5.25 -6.95 2.36
C VAL A 125 6.18 -5.80 2.72
N PHE A 126 6.51 -4.97 1.75
CA PHE A 126 7.19 -3.69 1.92
C PHE A 126 6.21 -2.56 1.53
N ALA A 127 5.98 -1.65 2.47
CA ALA A 127 5.04 -0.54 2.36
C ALA A 127 5.63 0.71 3.04
N THR A 128 5.05 1.88 2.83
CA THR A 128 5.49 3.10 3.53
C THR A 128 5.14 3.01 5.01
N GLY A 129 6.15 3.11 5.87
CA GLY A 129 5.98 3.07 7.32
C GLY A 129 5.17 4.26 7.85
N THR A 130 4.30 4.01 8.84
CA THR A 130 3.53 5.09 9.49
C THR A 130 3.55 5.02 11.00
N VAL A 131 3.39 6.18 11.64
CA VAL A 131 3.19 6.30 13.10
C VAL A 131 2.00 7.20 13.39
N PHE A 132 1.42 7.02 14.57
CA PHE A 132 0.29 7.82 15.06
C PHE A 132 0.70 8.61 16.31
N GLY A 133 0.90 9.91 16.13
CA GLY A 133 1.10 10.88 17.21
C GLY A 133 -0.24 11.26 17.83
N GLY A 134 -0.72 10.45 18.79
CA GLY A 134 -2.08 10.58 19.32
C GLY A 134 -3.11 10.20 18.25
N GLN A 135 -3.82 11.17 17.68
CA GLN A 135 -4.75 10.95 16.57
C GLN A 135 -4.17 11.26 15.19
N HIS A 136 -3.00 11.90 15.11
CA HIS A 136 -2.44 12.35 13.83
C HIS A 136 -1.51 11.30 13.22
N ILE A 137 -1.72 11.03 11.93
CA ILE A 137 -0.85 10.15 11.13
C ILE A 137 0.38 10.91 10.61
N GLU A 138 1.54 10.27 10.68
CA GLU A 138 2.79 10.73 10.09
C GLU A 138 3.48 9.59 9.33
N THR A 139 4.16 9.90 8.22
CA THR A 139 4.97 8.93 7.46
C THR A 139 6.39 8.87 8.01
N VAL A 140 6.90 7.64 8.16
CA VAL A 140 8.28 7.38 8.59
C VAL A 140 9.11 7.02 7.36
N TYR A 141 10.11 7.84 7.07
CA TYR A 141 11.12 7.55 6.06
C TYR A 141 12.38 7.01 6.73
N PRO A 142 13.07 6.02 6.14
CA PRO A 142 14.39 5.59 6.63
C PRO A 142 15.35 6.78 6.67
N SER A 143 16.12 6.89 7.74
CA SER A 143 17.27 7.80 7.75
C SER A 143 18.35 7.23 6.82
N ASN A 144 18.78 8.02 5.83
CA ASN A 144 19.92 7.71 4.96
C ASN A 144 21.24 7.70 5.75
#